data_AF-A0A1H5KNZ8-F1
#
_entry.id   AF-A0A1H5KNZ8-F1
#
_cell.length_a   1.000
_cell.length_b   1.000
_cell.length_c   1.000
_cell.angle_alpha   90.00
_cell.angle_beta   90.00
_cell.angle_gamma   90.00
#
_symmetry.space_group_name_H-M   'P 1'
#
loop_
_entity.id
_entity.type
_entity.pdbx_description
1 polymer ?
#
loop_
_entity_poly.entity_id
_entity_poly.type
_entity_poly.pdbx_seq_one_letter_code
_entity_poly.pdbx_strand_id
1 'polypeptide(L)'
;MSNNKILSIVCASIVWVFGVSFYLLSFYIPILENPEQQATIVLVFAIIPSACFGTYLFYKKGSMKPSTLALTFVFVATILDTLITVPIFVIPNGGSYSEFFGDPMFFTILVEFYFIVLYFGTYLIKQEKA
;
A
#
# COMPACT_ATOMS: atom_id res chain seq x y z
N MET A 1 3.20 -20.64 12.72
CA MET A 1 2.10 -20.14 11.85
C MET A 1 1.57 -18.77 12.26
N SER A 2 1.30 -18.50 13.55
CA SER A 2 0.85 -17.17 14.04
C SER A 2 1.85 -16.04 13.74
N ASN A 3 3.15 -16.30 13.93
CA ASN A 3 4.21 -15.30 13.73
C ASN A 3 4.24 -14.71 12.30
N ASN A 4 3.98 -15.51 11.27
CA ASN A 4 3.98 -15.03 9.87
C ASN A 4 2.78 -14.12 9.60
N LYS A 5 1.62 -14.38 10.21
CA LYS A 5 0.44 -13.51 10.05
C LYS A 5 0.67 -12.15 10.70
N ILE A 6 1.23 -12.14 11.91
CA ILE A 6 1.57 -10.91 12.61
C ILE A 6 2.61 -10.14 11.81
N LEU A 7 3.69 -10.81 11.37
CA LEU A 7 4.73 -10.19 10.56
C LEU A 7 4.17 -9.60 9.25
N SER A 8 3.28 -10.32 8.55
CA SER A 8 2.67 -9.79 7.31
C SER A 8 1.83 -8.55 7.57
N ILE A 9 1.09 -8.48 8.67
CA ILE A 9 0.30 -7.30 9.05
C ILE A 9 1.22 -6.12 9.37
N VAL A 10 2.31 -6.35 10.11
CA VAL A 10 3.29 -5.32 10.43
C VAL A 10 3.96 -4.78 9.16
N CYS A 11 4.41 -5.67 8.27
CA CYS A 11 5.02 -5.25 7.00
C CYS A 11 4.01 -4.49 6.12
N ALA A 12 2.76 -4.96 6.02
CA ALA A 12 1.71 -4.24 5.30
C ALA A 12 1.45 -2.84 5.86
N SER A 13 1.41 -2.72 7.19
CA SER A 13 1.22 -1.44 7.88
C SER A 13 2.37 -0.46 7.58
N ILE A 14 3.61 -0.96 7.51
CA ILE A 14 4.78 -0.13 7.12
C ILE A 14 4.62 0.38 5.68
N VAL A 15 4.19 -0.48 4.75
CA VAL A 15 3.95 -0.07 3.35
C VAL A 15 2.86 1.00 3.28
N TRP A 16 1.76 0.80 4.01
CA TRP A 16 0.68 1.78 4.11
C TRP A 16 1.17 3.11 4.69
N VAL A 17 1.98 3.10 5.76
CA VAL A 17 2.58 4.32 6.34
C VAL A 17 3.39 5.06 5.28
N PHE A 18 4.23 4.38 4.50
CA PHE A 18 4.97 5.02 3.43
C PHE A 18 4.05 5.59 2.35
N GLY A 19 3.07 4.81 1.87
CA GLY A 19 2.11 5.26 0.87
C GLY A 19 1.38 6.54 1.29
N VAL A 20 0.76 6.53 2.47
CA VAL A 20 0.05 7.70 3.02
C VAL A 20 1.01 8.87 3.28
N SER A 21 2.23 8.60 3.75
CA SER A 21 3.21 9.68 3.96
C SER A 21 3.59 10.37 2.65
N PHE A 22 3.88 9.62 1.58
CA PHE A 22 4.20 10.19 0.28
C PHE A 22 3.00 10.93 -0.34
N TYR A 23 1.80 10.35 -0.21
CA TYR A 23 0.55 11.00 -0.62
C TYR A 23 0.37 12.35 0.09
N LEU A 24 0.48 12.38 1.42
CA LEU A 24 0.31 13.62 2.20
C LEU A 24 1.41 14.64 1.93
N LEU A 25 2.68 14.20 1.83
CA LEU A 25 3.81 15.08 1.53
C LEU A 25 3.67 15.77 0.16
N SER A 26 3.03 15.12 -0.79
CA SER A 26 2.82 15.67 -2.12
C SER A 26 1.99 16.97 -2.12
N PHE A 27 1.09 17.16 -1.14
CA PHE A 27 0.30 18.39 -1.05
C PHE A 27 1.10 19.60 -0.55
N TYR A 28 2.22 19.38 0.14
CA TYR A 28 3.07 20.47 0.64
C TYR A 28 4.02 21.02 -0.42
N ILE A 29 4.27 20.26 -1.48
CA ILE A 29 5.13 20.66 -2.60
C ILE A 29 4.31 20.55 -3.90
N PRO A 30 3.35 21.46 -4.14
CA PRO A 30 2.53 21.42 -5.35
C PRO A 30 3.39 21.74 -6.58
N ILE A 31 3.41 20.81 -7.54
CA ILE A 31 4.09 20.90 -8.84
C ILE A 31 3.05 21.01 -9.96
N LEU A 32 1.96 20.24 -9.87
CA LEU A 32 0.82 20.28 -10.79
C LEU A 32 -0.24 21.28 -10.32
N GLU A 33 -1.01 21.80 -11.28
CA GLU A 33 -2.16 22.68 -11.01
C GLU A 33 -3.26 22.02 -10.19
N ASN A 34 -3.42 20.69 -10.34
CA ASN A 34 -4.34 19.89 -9.55
C ASN A 34 -3.56 19.09 -8.49
N PRO A 35 -3.57 19.53 -7.20
CA PRO A 35 -2.84 18.86 -6.13
C PRO A 35 -3.36 17.45 -5.83
N GLU A 36 -4.65 17.19 -5.99
CA GLU A 36 -5.22 15.86 -5.77
C GLU A 36 -4.73 14.87 -6.82
N GLN A 37 -4.73 15.28 -8.09
CA GLN A 37 -4.17 14.48 -9.18
C GLN A 37 -2.69 14.21 -8.96
N GLN A 38 -1.93 15.22 -8.51
CA GLN A 38 -0.54 15.02 -8.14
C GLN A 38 -0.37 13.98 -7.04
N ALA A 39 -1.17 14.06 -5.97
CA ALA A 39 -1.07 13.14 -4.85
C ALA A 39 -1.33 11.70 -5.25
N THR A 40 -2.32 11.48 -6.12
CA THR A 40 -2.62 10.17 -6.69
C THR A 40 -1.46 9.64 -7.55
N ILE A 41 -0.87 10.49 -8.41
CA ILE A 41 0.31 10.11 -9.21
C ILE A 41 1.49 9.76 -8.32
N VAL A 42 1.77 10.56 -7.30
CA VAL A 42 2.85 10.31 -6.35
C VAL A 42 2.61 8.98 -5.63
N LEU A 43 1.38 8.69 -5.20
CA LEU A 43 1.04 7.43 -4.53
C LEU A 43 1.25 6.20 -5.45
N VAL A 44 0.82 6.27 -6.71
CA VAL A 44 1.05 5.22 -7.72
C VAL A 44 2.54 4.92 -7.87
N PHE A 45 3.40 5.94 -7.94
CA PHE A 45 4.84 5.69 -8.03
C PHE A 45 5.46 5.25 -6.70
N ALA A 46 4.99 5.80 -5.58
CA ALA A 46 5.53 5.51 -4.26
C ALA A 46 5.19 4.09 -3.78
N ILE A 47 4.06 3.52 -4.21
CA ILE A 47 3.67 2.19 -3.78
C ILE A 47 4.63 1.11 -4.30
N ILE A 48 5.26 1.31 -5.47
CA ILE A 48 6.19 0.35 -6.06
C ILE A 48 7.39 0.05 -5.15
N PRO A 49 8.27 1.03 -4.82
CA PRO A 49 9.41 0.78 -3.95
C PRO A 49 8.95 0.41 -2.52
N SER A 50 7.84 0.98 -2.04
CA SER A 50 7.31 0.69 -0.71
C SER A 50 6.87 -0.77 -0.58
N ALA A 51 6.08 -1.27 -1.54
CA ALA A 51 5.61 -2.65 -1.59
C ALA A 51 6.77 -3.63 -1.74
N CYS A 52 7.75 -3.34 -2.60
CA CYS A 52 8.97 -4.14 -2.72
C CYS A 52 9.71 -4.21 -1.39
N PHE A 53 9.91 -3.09 -0.71
CA PHE A 53 10.58 -3.05 0.58
C PHE A 53 9.84 -3.85 1.66
N GLY A 54 8.52 -3.65 1.81
CA GLY A 54 7.71 -4.41 2.77
C GLY A 54 7.71 -5.91 2.48
N THR A 55 7.65 -6.30 1.20
CA THR A 55 7.72 -7.70 0.77
C THR A 55 9.09 -8.30 1.07
N TYR A 56 10.17 -7.57 0.81
CA TYR A 56 11.53 -7.99 1.16
C TYR A 56 11.70 -8.18 2.67
N LEU A 57 11.22 -7.23 3.48
CA LEU A 57 11.27 -7.33 4.94
C LEU A 57 10.50 -8.55 5.46
N PHE A 58 9.35 -8.84 4.86
CA PHE A 58 8.57 -10.03 5.21
C PHE A 58 9.36 -11.30 4.91
N TYR A 59 9.84 -11.49 3.67
CA TYR A 59 10.49 -12.74 3.27
C TYR A 59 11.85 -12.97 3.94
N LYS A 60 12.52 -11.93 4.45
CA LYS A 60 13.74 -12.09 5.24
C LYS A 60 13.57 -12.97 6.49
N LYS A 61 12.36 -13.05 7.05
CA LYS A 61 12.08 -13.78 8.31
C LYS A 61 10.82 -14.64 8.27
N GLY A 62 9.93 -14.40 7.31
CA GLY A 62 8.63 -15.03 7.19
C GLY A 62 8.53 -15.92 5.96
N SER A 63 7.54 -16.81 5.99
CA SER A 63 7.21 -17.65 4.84
C SER A 63 5.70 -17.68 4.63
N MET A 64 5.27 -17.31 3.43
CA MET A 64 3.87 -17.30 3.00
C MET A 64 3.82 -17.37 1.47
N LYS A 65 2.75 -17.95 0.92
CA LYS A 65 2.52 -17.88 -0.54
C LYS A 65 2.44 -16.41 -0.98
N PRO A 66 3.12 -15.98 -2.05
CA PRO A 66 3.12 -14.59 -2.50
C PRO A 66 1.72 -14.01 -2.73
N SER A 67 0.80 -14.80 -3.28
CA SER A 67 -0.60 -14.38 -3.46
C SER A 67 -1.32 -14.10 -2.13
N THR A 68 -1.08 -14.93 -1.10
CA THR A 68 -1.65 -14.71 0.24
C THR A 68 -1.04 -13.48 0.91
N LEU A 69 0.26 -13.24 0.72
CA LEU A 69 0.92 -12.05 1.23
C LEU A 69 0.36 -10.78 0.57
N ALA A 70 0.23 -10.79 -0.76
CA ALA A 70 -0.33 -9.70 -1.54
C ALA A 70 -1.77 -9.37 -1.12
N LEU A 71 -2.65 -10.37 -0.96
CA LEU A 71 -4.00 -10.17 -0.43
C LEU A 71 -3.98 -9.59 0.99
N THR A 72 -3.06 -10.04 1.84
CA THR A 72 -2.92 -9.52 3.20
C THR A 72 -2.51 -8.06 3.18
N PHE A 73 -1.57 -7.67 2.32
CA PHE A 73 -1.10 -6.30 2.19
C PHE A 73 -2.22 -5.36 1.74
N VAL A 74 -2.94 -5.74 0.68
CA VAL A 74 -4.09 -5.01 0.17
C VAL A 74 -5.16 -4.86 1.25
N PHE A 75 -5.55 -5.95 1.91
CA PHE A 75 -6.61 -5.94 2.91
C PHE A 75 -6.26 -5.08 4.13
N VAL A 76 -5.02 -5.19 4.64
CA VAL A 76 -4.55 -4.36 5.75
C VAL A 76 -4.52 -2.89 5.36
N ALA A 77 -4.00 -2.55 4.18
CA ALA A 77 -3.98 -1.16 3.71
C ALA A 77 -5.40 -0.58 3.59
N THR A 78 -6.35 -1.30 2.99
CA THR A 78 -7.75 -0.86 2.88
C THR A 78 -8.42 -0.67 4.25
N ILE A 79 -8.14 -1.56 5.22
CA ILE A 79 -8.64 -1.38 6.59
C ILE A 79 -8.04 -0.12 7.22
N LEU A 80 -6.73 0.08 7.08
CA LEU A 80 -6.07 1.27 7.63
C LEU A 80 -6.56 2.55 6.94
N ASP A 81 -6.87 2.52 5.65
CA ASP A 81 -7.51 3.64 4.98
C ASP A 81 -8.89 3.94 5.55
N THR A 82 -9.70 2.89 5.76
CA THR A 82 -11.02 3.03 6.37
C THR A 82 -10.94 3.59 7.79
N LEU A 83 -10.00 3.12 8.61
CA LEU A 83 -9.90 3.48 10.02
C LEU A 83 -9.12 4.77 10.29
N ILE A 84 -8.21 5.15 9.39
CA ILE A 84 -7.24 6.22 9.61
C ILE A 84 -7.29 7.22 8.45
N THR A 85 -6.98 6.81 7.22
CA THR A 85 -6.83 7.76 6.11
C THR A 85 -8.09 8.59 5.88
N VAL A 86 -9.24 7.93 5.78
CA VAL A 86 -10.51 8.59 5.52
C VAL A 86 -10.91 9.51 6.69
N PRO A 87 -11.05 9.04 7.94
CA PRO A 87 -11.52 9.89 9.03
C PRO A 87 -10.52 10.97 9.45
N ILE A 88 -9.21 10.75 9.33
CA ILE A 88 -8.20 11.69 9.81
C ILE A 88 -7.75 12.67 8.73
N PHE A 89 -7.68 12.24 7.46
CA PHE A 89 -7.13 13.09 6.38
C PHE A 89 -8.15 13.46 5.31
N VAL A 90 -9.11 12.59 4.95
CA VAL A 90 -10.06 12.88 3.88
C VAL A 90 -11.24 13.72 4.38
N ILE A 91 -11.92 13.28 5.45
CA ILE A 91 -13.11 13.95 5.99
C ILE A 91 -12.81 15.40 6.43
N PRO A 92 -11.70 15.70 7.14
CA PRO A 92 -11.40 17.08 7.52
C PRO A 92 -11.14 18.03 6.35
N ASN A 93 -10.80 17.48 5.17
CA ASN A 93 -10.61 18.24 3.93
C ASN A 93 -11.87 18.26 3.05
N GLY A 94 -13.03 17.88 3.59
CA GLY A 94 -14.32 17.97 2.93
C GLY A 94 -14.73 16.73 2.13
N GLY A 95 -13.92 15.67 2.14
CA GLY A 95 -14.26 14.41 1.48
C GLY A 95 -15.12 13.48 2.35
N SER A 96 -15.44 12.31 1.80
CA SER A 96 -16.27 11.30 2.46
C SER A 96 -15.83 9.88 2.14
N TYR A 97 -16.32 8.91 2.91
CA TYR A 97 -16.15 7.48 2.60
C TYR A 97 -16.65 7.13 1.19
N SER A 98 -17.77 7.71 0.77
CA SER A 98 -18.38 7.42 -0.53
C SER A 98 -17.54 7.96 -1.68
N GLU A 99 -16.92 9.13 -1.53
CA GLU A 99 -16.04 9.69 -2.54
C GLU A 99 -14.72 8.92 -2.62
N PHE A 100 -14.11 8.62 -1.46
CA PHE A 100 -12.83 7.90 -1.41
C PHE A 100 -12.93 6.48 -1.97
N PHE A 101 -13.91 5.69 -1.51
CA PHE A 101 -14.11 4.32 -1.98
C PHE A 101 -14.93 4.23 -3.28
N GLY A 102 -15.47 5.36 -3.74
CA GLY A 102 -16.13 5.48 -5.04
C GLY A 102 -15.17 5.82 -6.18
N ASP A 103 -13.95 6.28 -5.86
CA ASP A 103 -12.94 6.63 -6.86
C ASP A 103 -12.38 5.38 -7.56
N PRO A 104 -12.50 5.26 -8.90
CA PRO A 104 -11.89 4.17 -9.66
C PRO A 104 -10.37 4.04 -9.45
N MET A 105 -9.66 5.14 -9.22
CA MET A 105 -8.21 5.14 -9.01
C MET A 105 -7.80 4.38 -7.76
N PHE A 106 -8.64 4.38 -6.72
CA PHE A 106 -8.41 3.57 -5.52
C PHE A 106 -8.27 2.08 -5.89
N PHE A 107 -9.20 1.55 -6.69
CA PHE A 107 -9.17 0.16 -7.12
C PHE A 107 -8.01 -0.14 -8.07
N THR A 108 -7.63 0.81 -8.93
CA THR A 108 -6.43 0.68 -9.77
C THR A 108 -5.17 0.51 -8.91
N ILE A 109 -5.03 1.32 -7.85
CA ILE A 109 -3.89 1.23 -6.93
C ILE A 109 -3.91 -0.09 -6.14
N LEU A 110 -5.08 -0.59 -5.72
CA LEU A 110 -5.17 -1.91 -5.06
C LEU A 110 -4.68 -3.05 -5.96
N VAL A 111 -5.07 -3.01 -7.24
CA VAL A 111 -4.66 -4.01 -8.23
C VAL A 111 -3.16 -3.93 -8.50
N GLU A 112 -2.64 -2.72 -8.70
CA GLU A 112 -1.21 -2.47 -8.85
C GLU A 112 -0.43 -3.01 -7.64
N PHE A 113 -0.86 -2.64 -6.42
CA PHE A 113 -0.23 -3.05 -5.18
C PHE A 113 -0.20 -4.57 -5.03
N TYR A 114 -1.32 -5.24 -5.33
CA TYR A 114 -1.39 -6.71 -5.36
C TYR A 114 -0.34 -7.32 -6.30
N PHE A 115 -0.27 -6.83 -7.55
CA PHE A 115 0.63 -7.40 -8.55
C PHE A 115 2.10 -7.15 -8.23
N ILE A 116 2.46 -6.01 -7.64
CA ILE A 116 3.84 -5.72 -7.22
C ILE A 116 4.27 -6.73 -6.14
N VAL A 117 3.48 -6.91 -5.09
CA VAL A 117 3.79 -7.85 -4.00
C VAL A 117 3.84 -9.28 -4.53
N LEU A 118 2.89 -9.67 -5.39
CA LEU A 118 2.85 -10.99 -5.99
C LEU A 118 4.10 -11.27 -6.83
N TYR A 119 4.44 -10.36 -7.74
CA TYR A 119 5.57 -10.51 -8.66
C TYR A 119 6.89 -10.56 -7.88
N PHE A 120 7.12 -9.56 -7.02
CA PHE A 120 8.37 -9.45 -6.29
C PHE A 120 8.54 -10.56 -5.24
N GLY A 121 7.45 -10.93 -4.55
CA GLY A 121 7.46 -12.08 -3.62
C GLY A 121 7.76 -13.39 -4.33
N THR A 122 7.24 -13.60 -5.54
CA THR A 122 7.55 -14.79 -6.35
C THR A 122 9.01 -14.81 -6.77
N TYR A 123 9.56 -13.66 -7.15
CA TYR A 123 10.97 -13.51 -7.48
C TYR A 123 11.89 -13.85 -6.30
N LEU A 124 11.60 -13.33 -5.10
CA LEU A 124 12.40 -13.60 -3.89
C LEU A 124 12.39 -15.08 -3.51
N ILE A 125 11.23 -15.73 -3.49
CA ILE A 125 11.12 -17.16 -3.18
C ILE A 125 11.89 -18.02 -4.20
N LYS A 126 11.91 -17.61 -5.48
CA LYS A 126 12.66 -18.34 -6.51
C LYS A 126 14.17 -18.24 -6.28
N GLN A 127 14.68 -17.09 -5.84
CA GLN A 127 16.09 -16.92 -5.54
C GLN A 127 16.56 -17.72 -4.32
N GLU A 128 15.74 -17.82 -3.27
CA GLU A 128 16.11 -18.63 -2.09
C GLU A 128 16.23 -20.14 -2.39
N LYS A 129 15.64 -20.60 -3.51
CA LYS A 129 15.66 -22.01 -3.93
C LYS A 129 16.74 -22.32 -4.97
N ALA A 130 17.43 -21.30 -5.49
CA ALA A 130 18.48 -21.43 -6.51
C ALA A 130 19.85 -21.51 -5.84
#